data_AF-X1J2A7-F1
#
_entry.id   AF-X1J2A7-F1
#
_cell.length_a   1.000
_cell.length_b   1.000
_cell.length_c   1.000
_cell.angle_alpha   90.00
_cell.angle_beta   90.00
_cell.angle_gamma   90.00
#
_symmetry.space_group_name_H-M   'P 1'
#
loop_
_entity.id
_entity.type
_entity.pdbx_description
1 polymer ?
#
loop_
_entity_poly.entity_id
_entity_poly.type
_entity_poly.pdbx_seq_one_letter_code
_entity_poly.pdbx_strand_id
1 'polypeptide(L)'
;METLAAALDRGWTKLKLYFMLGLPSETIDDVRSIVELVARICHLGKILRLQISTSVLIPKPHTPCQWLAQETEEQLLPKFEVLRQGLRR
;
A
#
# COMPACT_ATOMS: atom_id res chain seq x y z
N MET A 1 -5.51 7.85 10.41
CA MET A 1 -6.72 7.15 10.93
C MET A 1 -7.94 8.05 10.99
N GLU A 2 -7.77 9.35 11.27
CA GLU A 2 -8.85 10.34 11.34
C GLU A 2 -9.76 10.37 10.09
N THR A 3 -9.18 10.42 8.88
CA THR A 3 -9.93 10.42 7.62
C THR A 3 -10.77 9.17 7.42
N LEU A 4 -10.27 8.01 7.86
CA LEU A 4 -10.99 6.74 7.76
C LEU A 4 -12.16 6.70 8.75
N ALA A 5 -11.95 7.15 10.00
CA ALA A 5 -13.02 7.26 10.98
C ALA A 5 -14.14 8.18 10.46
N ALA A 6 -13.78 9.35 9.94
CA ALA A 6 -14.73 10.30 9.36
C ALA A 6 -15.51 9.75 8.15
N ALA A 7 -14.91 8.84 7.38
CA ALA A 7 -15.56 8.13 6.27
C ALA A 7 -16.54 7.06 6.78
N LEU A 8 -16.15 6.30 7.81
CA LEU A 8 -16.99 5.27 8.42
C LEU A 8 -18.19 5.87 9.14
N ASP A 9 -18.02 6.99 9.84
CA ASP A 9 -19.10 7.75 10.48
C ASP A 9 -20.13 8.26 9.45
N ARG A 10 -19.69 8.49 8.22
CA ARG A 10 -20.54 8.86 7.07
C ARG A 10 -21.15 7.65 6.35
N GLY A 11 -20.96 6.44 6.87
CA GLY A 11 -21.54 5.20 6.34
C GLY A 11 -20.82 4.63 5.12
N TRP A 12 -19.60 5.06 4.80
CA TRP A 12 -18.85 4.47 3.68
C TRP A 12 -18.31 3.09 4.06
N THR A 13 -18.77 2.06 3.35
CA THR A 13 -18.41 0.66 3.62
C THR A 13 -17.43 0.07 2.60
N LYS A 14 -17.20 0.75 1.47
CA LYS A 14 -16.25 0.33 0.43
C LYS A 14 -15.05 1.25 0.43
N LEU A 15 -13.86 0.68 0.63
CA LEU A 15 -12.60 1.43 0.63
C LEU A 15 -11.63 0.82 -0.38
N LYS A 16 -10.98 1.67 -1.17
CA LYS A 16 -9.88 1.27 -2.05
C LYS A 16 -8.60 1.96 -1.62
N LEU A 17 -7.59 1.18 -1.25
CA LEU A 17 -6.27 1.67 -0.86
C LEU A 17 -5.29 1.46 -2.01
N TYR A 18 -4.52 2.50 -2.31
CA TYR A 18 -3.46 2.48 -3.31
C TYR A 18 -2.12 2.61 -2.62
N PHE A 19 -1.24 1.65 -2.85
CA PHE A 19 0.13 1.67 -2.37
C PHE A 19 1.09 1.69 -3.56
N MET A 20 2.22 2.35 -3.38
CA MET A 20 3.30 2.35 -4.33
C MET A 20 4.51 1.67 -3.71
N LEU A 21 5.18 0.82 -4.47
CA LEU A 21 6.43 0.16 -4.09
C LEU A 21 7.60 0.71 -4.92
N GLY A 22 8.81 0.56 -4.41
CA GLY A 22 10.04 1.02 -5.06
C GLY A 22 10.27 2.52 -4.89
N LEU A 23 9.79 3.10 -3.79
CA LEU A 23 10.08 4.49 -3.44
C LEU A 23 11.54 4.65 -2.98
N PRO A 24 12.17 5.84 -3.17
CA PRO A 24 13.47 6.11 -2.59
C PRO A 24 13.48 5.84 -1.09
N SER A 25 14.53 5.19 -0.59
CA SER A 25 14.71 4.79 0.82
C SER A 25 13.69 3.78 1.37
N GLU A 26 12.81 3.23 0.54
CA GLU A 26 11.86 2.21 0.97
C GLU A 26 12.57 0.94 1.43
N THR A 27 12.25 0.51 2.64
CA THR A 27 12.76 -0.71 3.25
C THR A 27 11.70 -1.80 3.27
N ILE A 28 12.12 -3.03 3.57
CA ILE A 28 11.18 -4.15 3.78
C ILE A 28 10.25 -3.89 4.97
N ASP A 29 10.67 -3.13 5.97
CA ASP A 29 9.84 -2.80 7.13
C ASP A 29 8.72 -1.82 6.79
N ASP A 30 8.94 -0.93 5.82
CA ASP A 30 7.88 -0.07 5.27
C ASP A 30 6.81 -0.92 4.57
N VAL A 31 7.23 -1.94 3.82
CA VAL A 31 6.31 -2.88 3.15
C VAL A 31 5.53 -3.71 4.17
N ARG A 32 6.16 -4.16 5.26
CA ARG A 32 5.47 -4.82 6.38
C ARG A 32 4.45 -3.89 7.04
N SER A 33 4.79 -2.61 7.20
CA SER A 33 3.90 -1.60 7.77
C SER A 33 2.62 -1.40 6.95
N ILE A 34 2.64 -1.64 5.64
CA ILE A 34 1.43 -1.67 4.79
C ILE A 34 0.48 -2.79 5.25
N VAL A 35 1.00 -3.98 5.51
CA VAL A 35 0.21 -5.14 5.99
C VAL A 35 -0.41 -4.82 7.35
N GLU A 36 0.39 -4.27 8.26
CA GLU A 36 -0.09 -3.88 9.60
C GLU A 36 -1.18 -2.80 9.54
N LEU A 37 -1.01 -1.81 8.67
CA LEU A 37 -2.00 -0.77 8.44
C LEU A 37 -3.32 -1.39 7.94
N VAL A 38 -3.26 -2.27 6.95
CA VAL A 38 -4.44 -2.97 6.44
C VAL A 38 -5.11 -3.79 7.53
N ALA A 39 -4.35 -4.53 8.34
CA ALA A 39 -4.89 -5.32 9.45
C ALA A 39 -5.62 -4.43 10.47
N ARG A 40 -5.04 -3.27 10.81
CA ARG A 40 -5.68 -2.27 11.70
C ARG A 40 -6.99 -1.73 11.10
N ILE A 41 -7.01 -1.43 9.80
CA ILE A 41 -8.22 -0.96 9.09
C ILE A 41 -9.31 -2.02 9.12
N CYS A 42 -8.98 -3.28 8.86
CA CYS A 42 -9.92 -4.40 8.93
C CYS A 42 -10.50 -4.60 10.34
N HIS A 43 -9.76 -4.26 11.39
CA HIS A 43 -10.25 -4.36 12.78
C HIS A 43 -11.28 -3.27 13.13
N LEU A 44 -11.25 -2.12 12.46
CA LEU A 44 -12.12 -0.97 12.78
C LEU A 44 -13.55 -1.10 12.25
N GLY A 45 -13.78 -1.87 11.18
CA GLY A 45 -15.09 -1.99 10.57
C GLY A 45 -15.52 -3.45 10.39
N LYS A 46 -16.57 -3.86 11.11
CA LYS A 46 -17.16 -5.22 10.99
C LYS A 46 -17.69 -5.54 9.57
N ILE A 47 -18.03 -4.52 8.76
CA ILE A 47 -18.61 -4.67 7.41
C ILE A 47 -17.88 -3.74 6.42
N LEU A 48 -16.55 -3.81 6.39
CA LEU A 48 -15.71 -2.99 5.52
C LEU A 48 -15.24 -3.84 4.32
N ARG A 49 -15.68 -3.48 3.11
CA ARG A 49 -15.18 -4.08 1.87
C ARG A 49 -13.93 -3.34 1.44
N LEU A 50 -12.78 -3.95 1.70
CA LEU A 50 -11.48 -3.39 1.37
C LEU A 50 -10.97 -3.94 0.04
N GLN A 51 -10.54 -3.05 -0.85
CA GLN A 51 -9.76 -3.39 -2.03
C GLN A 51 -8.38 -2.75 -1.92
N ILE A 52 -7.33 -3.53 -2.13
CA ILE A 52 -5.95 -3.05 -2.09
C ILE A 52 -5.37 -3.15 -3.50
N SER A 53 -4.73 -2.08 -3.95
CA SER A 53 -4.05 -2.02 -5.24
C SER A 53 -2.63 -1.54 -5.00
N THR A 54 -1.67 -2.29 -5.53
CA THR A 54 -0.26 -1.93 -5.46
C THR A 54 0.27 -1.65 -6.86
N SER A 55 1.10 -0.61 -6.99
CA SER A 55 1.84 -0.30 -8.21
C SER A 55 3.30 -0.04 -7.90
N VAL A 56 4.16 -0.11 -8.90
CA VAL A 56 5.59 0.21 -8.76
C VAL A 56 5.81 1.66 -9.17
N LEU A 57 6.75 2.34 -8.52
CA LEU A 57 7.23 3.65 -8.96
C LEU A 57 7.92 3.49 -10.32
N ILE A 58 7.37 4.14 -11.35
CA ILE A 58 7.99 4.23 -12.67
C ILE A 58 8.47 5.68 -12.86
N PRO A 59 9.78 5.94 -12.92
CA PRO A 59 10.32 7.26 -13.26
C PRO A 59 9.80 7.70 -14.63
N LYS A 60 9.09 8.82 -14.69
CA LYS A 60 8.54 9.36 -15.93
C LYS A 60 9.26 10.67 -16.32
N PRO A 61 9.46 10.92 -17.63
CA PRO A 61 9.96 12.22 -18.10
C PRO A 61 9.12 13.37 -17.57
N HIS A 62 9.76 14.51 -17.28
CA HIS A 62 9.11 15.73 -16.77
C HIS A 62 8.41 15.57 -15.41
N THR A 63 8.88 14.63 -14.57
CA THR A 63 8.44 14.50 -13.18
C THR A 63 9.61 14.73 -12.21
N PRO A 64 9.36 15.14 -10.96
CA PRO A 64 10.44 15.25 -9.97
C PRO A 64 11.24 13.96 -9.80
N CYS A 65 10.58 12.81 -9.98
CA CYS A 65 11.16 11.48 -9.88
C CYS A 65 11.94 11.03 -11.11
N GLN A 66 12.07 11.85 -12.16
CA GLN A 66 12.66 11.45 -13.44
C GLN A 66 14.10 10.95 -13.36
N TRP A 67 14.85 11.37 -12.33
CA TRP A 67 16.26 11.01 -12.13
C TRP A 67 16.45 9.80 -11.20
N LEU A 68 15.35 9.24 -10.69
CA LEU A 68 15.41 8.06 -9.84
C LEU A 68 15.63 6.81 -10.69
N ALA A 69 16.41 5.88 -10.18
CA ALA A 69 16.47 4.54 -10.75
C ALA A 69 15.17 3.81 -10.41
N GLN A 70 14.59 3.14 -11.41
CA GLN A 70 13.53 2.17 -11.16
C GLN A 70 14.16 0.92 -10.53
N GLU A 71 13.56 0.40 -9.47
CA GLU A 71 14.01 -0.87 -8.88
C GLU A 71 13.88 -2.04 -9.87
N THR A 72 14.83 -2.98 -9.79
CA THR A 72 14.79 -4.21 -10.59
C THR A 72 13.74 -5.18 -10.08
N GLU A 73 13.38 -6.14 -10.91
CA GLU A 73 12.47 -7.22 -10.51
C GLU A 73 12.99 -7.98 -9.28
N GLU A 74 14.30 -8.24 -9.19
CA GLU A 74 14.88 -8.95 -8.04
C GLU A 74 14.72 -8.19 -6.71
N GLN A 75 14.70 -6.85 -6.76
CA GLN A 75 14.47 -6.00 -5.60
C GLN A 75 12.99 -5.93 -5.21
N LEU A 76 12.10 -5.99 -6.21
CA LEU A 76 10.66 -5.84 -6.03
C LEU A 76 9.97 -7.16 -5.62
N LEU A 77 10.41 -8.30 -6.14
CA LEU A 77 9.80 -9.61 -5.87
C LEU A 77 9.70 -9.93 -4.36
N PRO A 78 10.75 -9.72 -3.54
CA PRO A 78 10.64 -9.93 -2.09
C PRO A 78 9.59 -9.04 -1.43
N LYS A 79 9.46 -7.78 -1.88
CA LYS A 79 8.45 -6.83 -1.36
C LYS A 79 7.03 -7.30 -1.70
N PHE A 80 6.82 -7.73 -2.94
CA PHE A 80 5.53 -8.31 -3.36
C PHE A 80 5.19 -9.57 -2.58
N GLU A 81 6.17 -10.44 -2.29
CA GLU A 81 5.91 -11.65 -1.51
C GLU A 81 5.54 -11.35 -0.06
N VAL A 82 6.15 -10.33 0.57
CA VAL A 82 5.72 -9.84 1.90
C VAL A 82 4.25 -9.41 1.89
N LEU A 83 3.85 -8.61 0.89
CA LEU A 83 2.45 -8.22 0.76
C LEU A 83 1.53 -9.41 0.48
N ARG A 84 1.96 -10.32 -0.41
CA ARG A 84 1.17 -11.49 -0.79
C ARG A 84 0.93 -12.42 0.39
N GLN A 85 1.93 -12.63 1.24
CA GLN A 85 1.83 -13.47 2.44
C GLN A 85 1.03 -12.76 3.54
N GLY A 86 1.30 -11.48 3.77
CA GLY A 86 0.67 -10.71 4.86
C GLY A 86 -0.80 -10.35 4.61
N LEU A 87 -1.19 -10.19 3.34
CA LEU A 87 -2.57 -9.86 2.94
C LEU A 87 -3.39 -11.10 2.56
N ARG A 88 -2.79 -12.29 2.57
CA ARG A 88 -3.51 -13.56 2.33
C ARG A 88 -4.41 -13.86 3.53
N ARG A 89 -5.72 -13.75 3.32
CA ARG A 89 -6.76 -14.32 4.17
C ARG A 89 -7.66 -15.21 3.35
#